data_AF-T1BN16-F1
#
_entry.id   AF-T1BN16-F1
#
_cell.length_a   1.000
_cell.length_b   1.000
_cell.length_c   1.000
_cell.angle_alpha   90.00
_cell.angle_beta   90.00
_cell.angle_gamma   90.00
#
_symmetry.space_group_name_H-M   'P 1'
#
loop_
_entity.id
_entity.type
_entity.pdbx_description
1 polymer ?
#
loop_
_entity_poly.entity_id
_entity_poly.type
_entity_poly.pdbx_seq_one_letter_code
_entity_poly.pdbx_strand_id
1 'polypeptide(L)'
;MKGIIAGSFTIFHDGHKALFNAAVDLKIPIIVGLTSDAFIQKTKPYKILPFEERKKQIEEYLLNKGVEFVIKSLDSTEGNSTTERDYSHIIVSEETTGNAERIN
;
A
#
# COMPACT_ATOMS: atom_id res chain seq x y z
N MET A 1 -14.44 -6.40 -8.65
CA MET A 1 -13.28 -5.51 -8.90
C MET A 1 -12.80 -4.97 -7.57
N LYS A 2 -11.49 -4.86 -7.37
CA LYS A 2 -10.88 -4.31 -6.16
C LYS A 2 -9.82 -3.28 -6.55
N GLY A 3 -9.70 -2.19 -5.80
CA GLY A 3 -8.61 -1.22 -5.95
C GLY A 3 -7.39 -1.69 -5.17
N ILE A 4 -6.18 -1.47 -5.68
CA ILE A 4 -4.94 -1.85 -4.97
C ILE A 4 -4.04 -0.66 -4.81
N ILE A 5 -3.60 -0.45 -3.58
CA ILE A 5 -2.63 0.55 -3.20
C ILE A 5 -1.47 -0.18 -2.54
N ALA A 6 -0.24 0.03 -3.00
CA ALA A 6 0.94 -0.63 -2.43
C ALA A 6 2.04 0.39 -2.09
N GLY A 7 2.70 0.18 -0.95
CA GLY A 7 3.78 1.05 -0.52
C GLY A 7 4.26 0.79 0.90
N SER A 8 5.31 1.50 1.29
CA SER A 8 5.82 1.45 2.65
C SER A 8 5.05 2.35 3.60
N PHE A 9 4.45 3.44 3.12
CA PHE A 9 3.69 4.41 3.91
C PHE A 9 4.43 4.84 5.19
N THR A 10 5.73 5.13 5.04
CA THR A 10 6.66 5.40 6.15
C THR A 10 6.28 6.68 6.92
N ILE A 11 5.81 7.69 6.18
CA ILE A 11 5.21 8.91 6.70
C ILE A 11 3.84 9.04 6.03
N PHE A 12 2.76 8.90 6.80
CA PHE A 12 1.40 8.97 6.27
C PHE A 12 0.94 10.42 6.03
N HIS A 13 1.57 11.06 5.05
CA HIS A 13 1.33 12.46 4.65
C HIS A 13 0.22 12.60 3.59
N ASP A 14 -0.03 13.83 3.15
CA ASP A 14 -1.18 14.16 2.30
C ASP A 14 -1.11 13.55 0.90
N GLY A 15 0.08 13.36 0.32
CA GLY A 15 0.26 12.57 -0.90
C GLY A 15 -0.29 11.14 -0.81
N HIS A 16 -0.01 10.41 0.28
CA HIS A 16 -0.62 9.09 0.51
C HIS A 16 -2.14 9.21 0.67
N LYS A 17 -2.62 10.17 1.46
CA LYS A 17 -4.06 10.39 1.64
C LYS A 17 -4.78 10.67 0.32
N ALA A 18 -4.18 11.44 -0.58
CA ALA A 18 -4.74 11.70 -1.91
C ALA A 18 -4.89 10.40 -2.73
N LEU A 19 -3.89 9.52 -2.67
CA LEU A 19 -3.95 8.20 -3.29
C LEU A 19 -5.08 7.34 -2.70
N PHE A 20 -5.20 7.28 -1.37
CA PHE A 20 -6.28 6.56 -0.70
C PHE A 20 -7.66 7.15 -1.01
N ASN A 21 -7.79 8.48 -1.06
CA ASN A 21 -9.05 9.14 -1.45
C ASN A 21 -9.46 8.76 -2.88
N ALA A 22 -8.53 8.78 -3.84
CA ALA A 22 -8.83 8.39 -5.21
C ALA A 22 -9.34 6.95 -5.30
N ALA A 23 -8.78 6.02 -4.51
CA ALA A 23 -9.28 4.64 -4.46
C ALA A 23 -10.64 4.52 -3.74
N VAL A 24 -10.87 5.29 -2.69
CA VAL A 24 -12.16 5.35 -1.98
C VAL A 24 -13.26 5.86 -2.91
N ASP A 25 -12.97 6.85 -3.76
CA ASP A 25 -13.93 7.45 -4.69
C ASP A 25 -14.45 6.45 -5.75
N LEU A 26 -13.69 5.39 -6.02
CA LEU A 26 -14.12 4.30 -6.91
C LEU A 26 -15.25 3.44 -6.31
N LYS A 27 -15.52 3.55 -4.99
CA LYS A 27 -16.57 2.80 -4.28
C LYS A 27 -16.46 1.28 -4.46
N ILE A 28 -15.25 0.76 -4.53
CA ILE A 28 -14.95 -0.68 -4.59
C ILE A 28 -14.06 -1.08 -3.40
N PRO A 29 -14.03 -2.37 -3.01
CA PRO A 29 -13.15 -2.83 -1.94
C PRO A 29 -11.67 -2.56 -2.26
N ILE A 30 -10.88 -2.20 -1.24
CA ILE A 30 -9.48 -1.81 -1.38
C ILE A 30 -8.56 -2.88 -0.76
N ILE A 31 -7.52 -3.29 -1.49
CA ILE A 31 -6.41 -4.06 -0.96
C ILE A 31 -5.23 -3.10 -0.76
N VAL A 32 -4.70 -3.04 0.46
CA VAL A 32 -3.52 -2.25 0.79
C VAL A 32 -2.34 -3.18 0.99
N GLY A 33 -1.37 -3.13 0.08
CA GLY A 33 -0.08 -3.78 0.24
C GLY A 33 0.85 -2.92 1.07
N LEU A 34 1.11 -3.32 2.32
CA LEU A 34 2.02 -2.63 3.23
C LEU A 34 3.33 -3.42 3.34
N THR A 35 4.46 -2.78 3.03
CA THR A 35 5.76 -3.49 3.11
C THR A 35 6.11 -3.91 4.54
N SER A 36 6.63 -5.12 4.72
CA SER A 36 7.08 -5.63 6.01
C SER A 36 8.32 -4.91 6.52
N ASP A 37 8.58 -5.01 7.83
CA ASP A 37 9.77 -4.43 8.44
C ASP A 37 11.06 -5.10 7.93
N ALA A 38 10.99 -6.39 7.61
CA ALA A 38 12.11 -7.12 7.02
C ALA A 38 12.44 -6.61 5.61
N PHE A 39 11.43 -6.30 4.81
CA PHE A 39 11.62 -5.73 3.47
C PHE A 39 12.17 -4.30 3.52
N ILE A 40 11.63 -3.47 4.41
CA ILE A 40 12.10 -2.09 4.60
C ILE A 40 13.56 -2.06 5.06
N GLN A 41 13.96 -2.90 6.02
CA GLN A 41 15.34 -2.96 6.50
C GLN A 41 16.35 -3.29 5.40
N LYS A 42 15.94 -4.05 4.38
CA LYS A 42 16.80 -4.37 3.23
C LYS A 42 16.89 -3.25 2.21
N THR A 43 15.90 -2.36 2.16
CA THR A 43 15.73 -1.37 1.09
C THR A 43 15.97 0.07 1.53
N LYS A 44 15.90 0.36 2.82
CA LYS A 44 16.06 1.71 3.39
C LYS A 44 17.17 1.71 4.44
N PRO A 45 18.11 2.68 4.39
CA PRO A 45 19.27 2.70 5.30
C PRO A 45 18.97 3.27 6.69
N TYR A 46 17.72 3.63 6.99
CA TYR A 46 17.31 4.27 8.24
C TYR A 46 16.11 3.55 8.87
N LYS A 47 15.97 3.70 10.20
CA LYS A 47 14.86 3.12 10.95
C LYS A 47 13.56 3.80 10.56
N ILE A 48 12.57 2.99 10.20
CA ILE A 48 11.22 3.42 9.85
C ILE A 48 10.27 2.90 10.94
N LEU A 49 9.09 3.50 11.04
CA LEU A 49 8.03 3.02 11.91
C LEU A 49 7.75 1.52 11.66
N PRO A 50 7.57 0.71 12.72
CA PRO A 50 7.19 -0.70 12.61
C PRO A 50 5.92 -0.90 11.77
N PHE A 51 5.78 -2.08 11.19
CA PHE A 51 4.66 -2.47 10.35
C PHE A 51 3.32 -2.21 11.03
N GLU A 52 3.19 -2.60 12.30
CA GLU A 52 1.95 -2.39 13.05
C GLU A 52 1.60 -0.91 13.26
N GLU A 53 2.59 -0.04 13.44
CA GLU A 53 2.33 1.40 13.59
C GLU A 53 1.88 2.04 12.26
N ARG A 54 2.50 1.64 11.15
CA ARG A 54 2.11 2.08 9.81
C ARG A 54 0.74 1.55 9.42
N LYS A 55 0.48 0.27 9.73
CA LYS A 55 -0.82 -0.40 9.53
C LYS A 55 -1.91 0.34 10.28
N LYS A 56 -1.70 0.64 11.57
CA LYS A 56 -2.67 1.36 12.39
C LYS A 56 -3.05 2.72 11.80
N GLN A 57 -2.09 3.50 11.31
CA GLN A 57 -2.37 4.80 10.68
C GLN A 57 -3.27 4.67 9.44
N ILE A 58 -3.05 3.63 8.62
CA ILE A 58 -3.87 3.36 7.43
C ILE A 58 -5.27 2.86 7.85
N GLU A 59 -5.36 1.97 8.83
CA GLU A 59 -6.63 1.46 9.36
C GLU A 59 -7.49 2.61 9.89
N GLU A 60 -6.92 3.45 10.75
CA GLU A 60 -7.61 4.64 11.29
C GLU A 60 -8.10 5.55 10.16
N TYR A 61 -7.30 5.75 9.12
CA TYR A 61 -7.69 6.58 7.98
C TYR A 61 -8.85 5.98 7.18
N LEU A 62 -8.78 4.69 6.83
CA LEU A 62 -9.77 4.02 5.99
C LEU A 62 -11.07 3.70 6.72
N LEU A 63 -11.01 3.40 8.02
CA LEU A 63 -12.21 3.25 8.85
C LEU A 63 -13.06 4.53 8.85
N ASN A 64 -12.41 5.69 8.91
CA ASN A 64 -13.09 6.99 8.81
C ASN A 64 -13.71 7.28 7.43
N LYS A 65 -13.37 6.48 6.40
CA LYS A 65 -13.90 6.62 5.03
C LYS A 65 -15.06 5.68 4.74
N GLY A 66 -15.34 4.70 5.61
CA GLY A 66 -16.45 3.78 5.45
C GLY A 66 -16.33 2.84 4.23
N VAL A 67 -15.10 2.58 3.77
CA VAL A 67 -14.82 1.66 2.66
C VAL A 67 -14.46 0.27 3.18
N GLU A 68 -14.78 -0.78 2.43
CA GLU A 68 -14.27 -2.12 2.71
C GLU A 68 -12.79 -2.20 2.33
N PHE A 69 -11.93 -2.64 3.24
CA PHE A 69 -10.50 -2.78 2.95
C PHE A 69 -9.86 -3.98 3.65
N VAL A 70 -8.74 -4.44 3.09
CA VAL A 70 -7.83 -5.41 3.72
C VAL A 70 -6.39 -4.95 3.56
N ILE A 71 -5.59 -5.08 4.61
CA ILE A 71 -4.15 -4.79 4.59
C ILE A 71 -3.39 -6.10 4.53
N LYS A 72 -2.45 -6.22 3.58
CA LYS A 72 -1.59 -7.38 3.40
C LYS A 72 -0.13 -6.97 3.50
N SER A 73 0.66 -7.79 4.22
CA SER A 73 2.11 -7.62 4.28
C SER A 73 2.75 -7.94 2.92
N LEU A 74 3.70 -7.11 2.51
CA LEU A 74 4.53 -7.32 1.32
C LEU A 74 5.99 -7.51 1.71
N ASP A 75 6.56 -8.64 1.31
CA ASP A 75 7.96 -8.98 1.56
C ASP A 75 8.87 -8.75 0.34
N SER A 76 8.32 -8.22 -0.77
CA SER A 76 9.03 -7.95 -2.03
C SER A 76 8.41 -6.78 -2.81
N THR A 77 9.17 -6.22 -3.76
CA THR A 77 8.72 -5.17 -4.70
C THR A 77 7.65 -5.65 -5.66
N GLU A 78 7.66 -6.93 -6.02
CA GLU A 78 6.68 -7.52 -6.95
C GLU A 78 5.40 -7.96 -6.20
N GLY A 79 5.35 -7.75 -4.88
CA GLY A 79 4.28 -8.20 -4.00
C GLY A 79 4.15 -9.72 -3.95
N ASN A 80 3.16 -10.23 -3.20
CA ASN A 80 2.74 -11.64 -3.26
C ASN A 80 1.95 -11.91 -4.57
N SER A 81 2.47 -11.44 -5.71
CA SER A 81 1.83 -11.48 -7.03
C SER A 81 1.60 -12.90 -7.55
N THR A 82 2.25 -13.90 -6.96
CA THR A 82 2.12 -15.30 -7.39
C THR A 82 0.82 -15.98 -6.93
N THR A 83 0.06 -15.41 -5.98
CA THR A 83 -1.08 -16.13 -5.36
C THR A 83 -2.48 -15.57 -5.61
N GLU A 84 -2.65 -14.35 -6.14
CA GLU A 84 -4.00 -13.80 -6.42
C GLU A 84 -4.05 -13.16 -7.81
N ARG A 85 -4.62 -13.86 -8.80
CA ARG A 85 -4.76 -13.43 -10.20
C ARG A 85 -5.79 -12.30 -10.44
N ASP A 86 -6.24 -11.62 -9.39
CA ASP A 86 -7.34 -10.64 -9.42
C ASP A 86 -6.87 -9.18 -9.26
N TYR A 87 -5.62 -8.90 -9.62
CA TYR A 87 -5.09 -7.54 -9.52
C TYR A 87 -5.40 -6.72 -10.77
N SER A 88 -6.43 -5.87 -10.71
CA SER A 88 -6.85 -5.08 -11.88
C SER A 88 -6.05 -3.77 -12.06
N HIS A 89 -5.56 -3.14 -10.98
CA HIS A 89 -4.80 -1.88 -11.02
C HIS A 89 -3.91 -1.78 -9.78
N ILE A 90 -2.58 -1.77 -9.93
CA ILE A 90 -1.63 -1.53 -8.83
C ILE A 90 -1.24 -0.06 -8.88
N ILE A 91 -1.61 0.70 -7.84
CA ILE A 91 -1.17 2.09 -7.71
C ILE A 91 -0.03 2.15 -6.68
N VAL A 92 1.15 2.53 -7.15
CA VAL A 92 2.36 2.74 -6.34
C VAL A 92 2.60 4.24 -6.18
N SER A 93 3.10 4.68 -5.02
CA SER A 93 3.42 6.10 -4.83
C SER A 93 4.73 6.49 -5.56
N GLU A 94 4.89 7.78 -5.86
CA GLU A 94 6.05 8.38 -6.55
C GLU A 94 7.40 8.19 -5.82
N GLU A 95 7.43 7.71 -4.57
CA GLU A 95 8.70 7.30 -3.94
C GLU A 95 9.25 5.98 -4.53
N THR A 96 8.47 5.31 -5.38
CA THR A 96 8.77 4.03 -6.03
C THR A 96 8.70 4.10 -7.57
N THR A 97 8.78 5.30 -8.17
CA THR A 97 8.67 5.48 -9.63
C THR A 97 9.68 4.64 -10.42
N GLY A 98 10.85 4.34 -9.85
CA GLY A 98 11.85 3.47 -10.49
C GLY A 98 11.45 2.00 -10.66
N ASN A 99 10.44 1.50 -9.94
CA ASN A 99 9.97 0.10 -10.02
C ASN A 99 8.57 -0.05 -10.63
N ALA A 100 7.83 1.05 -10.80
CA ALA A 100 6.45 1.04 -11.33
C ALA A 100 6.36 0.60 -12.80
N GLU A 101 7.44 0.79 -13.57
CA GLU A 101 7.48 0.48 -15.01
C GLU A 101 7.56 -1.03 -15.34
N ARG A 102 7.52 -1.93 -14.34
CA ARG A 102 7.67 -3.38 -14.54
C ARG A 102 6.39 -4.22 -14.36
N ILE A 103 5.26 -3.61 -14.01
CA ILE A 103 4.02 -4.36 -13.66
C ILE A 103 2.80 -3.95 -14.50
N ASN A 104 2.98 -3.48 -15.74
CA ASN A 104 1.86 -3.21 -16.66
C ASN A 104 2.09 -3.88 -18.01
#